data_AF-A0A0G2FEY7-F1
#
_entry.id   AF-A0A0G2FEY7-F1
#
_cell.length_a   1.000
_cell.length_b   1.000
_cell.length_c   1.000
_cell.angle_alpha   90.00
_cell.angle_beta   90.00
_cell.angle_gamma   90.00
#
_symmetry.space_group_name_H-M   'P 1'
#
loop_
_entity.id
_entity.type
_entity.pdbx_description
1 polymer ?
#
loop_
_entity_poly.entity_id
_entity_poly.type
_entity_poly.pdbx_seq_one_letter_code
_entity_poly.pdbx_strand_id
1 'polypeptide(L)'
;MITSNCLRRYDVVNRGFSGYNTSQALKIFEHLFPEPGPGTPKMEYLIVLLGANDAALQLDDDNQCVPLEQYKVNLARLVGHPRIAAHGAKVIVVTPPPLDEIRRAEMDAAQHGRAVREQARSAAYSQAAREVAAELGAAAAKKKEDGGAKKGSVVCVDLAKALMDHAVANTPGWDASQPPLGSPAAGGGRRGYLEQLLPDGLHMSGEAYRVLWGLIEAEIEPRFPNENTEGYVWPGWREAPWLEPGQTVSEKRSLK
;
A
#
# COMPACT_ATOMS: atom_id res chain seq x y z
N MET A 1 1.08 16.89 -0.24
CA MET A 1 1.63 15.87 0.69
C MET A 1 2.66 15.03 -0.03
N ILE A 2 2.30 14.02 -0.82
CA ILE A 2 3.24 13.21 -1.63
C ILE A 2 4.21 14.08 -2.46
N THR A 3 3.69 15.10 -3.15
CA THR A 3 4.50 15.99 -4.00
C THR A 3 5.66 16.63 -3.24
N SER A 4 5.43 17.07 -2.00
CA SER A 4 6.45 17.71 -1.17
C SER A 4 7.58 16.74 -0.79
N ASN A 5 7.24 15.51 -0.43
CA ASN A 5 8.21 14.50 -0.01
C ASN A 5 9.01 13.93 -1.18
N CYS A 6 8.39 13.82 -2.35
CA CYS A 6 9.01 13.21 -3.52
C CYS A 6 9.72 14.23 -4.43
N LEU A 7 9.38 15.52 -4.37
CA LEU A 7 9.93 16.54 -5.27
C LEU A 7 11.47 16.51 -5.26
N ARG A 8 12.06 16.23 -6.43
CA ARG A 8 13.52 16.13 -6.66
C ARG A 8 14.22 15.02 -5.86
N ARG A 9 13.47 14.06 -5.32
CA ARG A 9 13.98 12.93 -4.52
C ARG A 9 13.55 11.59 -5.09
N TYR A 10 12.25 11.45 -5.37
CA TYR A 10 11.64 10.22 -5.83
C TYR A 10 10.68 10.48 -6.97
N ASP A 11 10.73 9.60 -7.97
CA ASP A 11 9.63 9.45 -8.92
C ASP A 11 8.55 8.58 -8.29
N VAL A 12 7.29 9.00 -8.43
CA VAL A 12 6.13 8.24 -7.95
C VAL A 12 5.45 7.58 -9.14
N VAL A 13 5.52 6.26 -9.23
CA VAL A 13 4.92 5.48 -10.32
C VAL A 13 3.71 4.72 -9.79
N ASN A 14 2.52 5.09 -10.25
CA ASN A 14 1.28 4.41 -9.88
C ASN A 14 1.06 3.17 -10.76
N ARG A 15 0.94 1.99 -10.13
CA ARG A 15 0.60 0.71 -10.76
C ARG A 15 -0.67 0.09 -10.13
N GLY A 16 -1.62 0.94 -9.77
CA GLY A 16 -2.94 0.55 -9.28
C GLY A 16 -3.88 0.22 -10.43
N PHE A 17 -4.46 -0.98 -10.40
CA PHE A 17 -5.39 -1.46 -11.40
C PHE A 17 -6.74 -1.71 -10.72
N SER A 18 -7.78 -0.99 -11.14
CA SER A 18 -9.11 -1.13 -10.53
C SER A 18 -9.60 -2.57 -10.65
N GLY A 19 -10.14 -3.11 -9.55
CA GLY A 19 -10.69 -4.46 -9.48
C GLY A 19 -9.67 -5.61 -9.44
N TYR A 20 -8.36 -5.34 -9.52
CA TYR A 20 -7.35 -6.41 -9.53
C TYR A 20 -7.21 -7.08 -8.15
N ASN A 21 -6.96 -8.39 -8.16
CA ASN A 21 -6.58 -9.19 -7.00
C ASN A 21 -5.10 -9.63 -7.06
N THR A 22 -4.62 -10.32 -6.03
CA THR A 22 -3.21 -10.76 -5.97
C THR A 22 -2.81 -11.73 -7.08
N SER A 23 -3.73 -12.56 -7.58
CA SER A 23 -3.45 -13.50 -8.67
C SER A 23 -3.19 -12.78 -9.99
N GLN A 24 -4.04 -11.81 -10.33
CA GLN A 24 -3.86 -10.98 -11.52
C GLN A 24 -2.62 -10.11 -11.43
N ALA A 25 -2.33 -9.52 -10.25
CA ALA A 25 -1.11 -8.77 -10.02
C ALA A 25 0.15 -9.62 -10.26
N LEU A 26 0.17 -10.88 -9.80
CA LEU A 26 1.26 -11.82 -10.08
C LEU A 26 1.40 -12.12 -11.57
N LYS A 27 0.28 -12.29 -12.28
CA LYS A 27 0.29 -12.64 -13.71
C LYS A 27 1.00 -11.59 -14.56
N ILE A 28 0.91 -10.31 -14.18
CA ILE A 28 1.53 -9.20 -14.91
C ILE A 28 2.80 -8.66 -14.25
N PHE A 29 3.23 -9.25 -13.14
CA PHE A 29 4.26 -8.71 -12.25
C PHE A 29 5.54 -8.31 -13.00
N GLU A 30 6.00 -9.16 -13.91
CA GLU A 30 7.24 -8.94 -14.67
C GLU A 30 7.18 -7.72 -15.59
N HIS A 31 5.99 -7.33 -16.05
CA HIS A 31 5.77 -6.11 -16.83
C HIS A 31 5.68 -4.86 -15.94
N LEU A 32 5.45 -5.03 -14.64
CA LEU A 32 5.37 -3.94 -13.68
C LEU A 32 6.76 -3.57 -13.14
N PHE A 33 7.60 -4.57 -12.89
CA PHE A 33 8.87 -4.41 -12.19
C PHE A 33 10.05 -4.90 -13.04
N PRO A 34 10.81 -3.99 -13.68
CA PRO A 34 12.00 -4.35 -14.45
C PRO A 34 13.14 -4.77 -13.53
N GLU A 35 14.08 -5.56 -14.07
CA GLU A 35 15.31 -5.93 -13.36
C GLU A 35 16.27 -4.74 -13.24
N PRO A 36 17.03 -4.64 -12.13
CA PRO A 36 18.07 -3.62 -12.01
C PRO A 36 19.09 -3.74 -13.15
N GLY A 37 19.45 -2.62 -13.75
CA GLY A 37 20.41 -2.60 -14.85
C GLY A 37 20.69 -1.20 -15.36
N PRO A 38 21.65 -1.04 -16.29
CA PRO A 38 21.92 0.23 -16.94
C PRO A 38 20.66 0.82 -17.56
N GLY A 39 20.27 2.03 -17.15
CA GLY A 39 19.07 2.71 -17.64
C GLY A 39 17.76 2.28 -16.97
N THR A 40 17.76 1.29 -16.09
CA THR A 40 16.57 0.96 -15.28
C THR A 40 16.54 1.85 -14.03
N PRO A 41 15.42 2.54 -13.74
CA PRO A 41 15.25 3.25 -12.48
C PRO A 41 15.39 2.31 -11.28
N LYS A 42 16.16 2.73 -10.27
CA LYS A 42 16.27 1.99 -9.02
C LYS A 42 14.98 2.18 -8.21
N MET A 43 14.38 1.09 -7.78
CA MET A 43 13.22 1.11 -6.90
C MET A 43 13.67 1.18 -5.43
N GLU A 44 13.55 2.35 -4.79
CA GLU A 44 13.89 2.49 -3.36
C GLU A 44 12.75 2.01 -2.44
N TYR A 45 11.50 2.24 -2.83
CA TYR A 45 10.31 1.85 -2.08
C TYR A 45 9.30 1.15 -2.98
N LEU A 46 8.63 0.14 -2.44
CA LEU A 46 7.46 -0.49 -3.05
C LEU A 46 6.33 -0.53 -2.04
N ILE A 47 5.18 0.04 -2.38
CA ILE A 47 3.97 -0.02 -1.55
C ILE A 47 3.03 -1.05 -2.16
N VAL A 48 2.64 -2.06 -1.38
CA VAL A 48 1.72 -3.12 -1.82
C VAL A 48 0.43 -3.00 -1.00
N LEU A 49 -0.66 -2.63 -1.65
CA LEU A 49 -2.01 -2.54 -1.08
C LEU A 49 -2.96 -3.40 -1.92
N LEU A 50 -3.12 -4.66 -1.52
CA LEU A 50 -3.99 -5.66 -2.16
C LEU A 50 -4.75 -6.42 -1.06
N GLY A 51 -5.76 -7.21 -1.43
CA GLY A 51 -6.55 -8.00 -0.50
C GLY A 51 -8.03 -7.59 -0.40
N ALA A 52 -8.37 -6.35 -0.73
CA ALA A 52 -9.77 -5.88 -0.70
C ALA A 52 -10.68 -6.63 -1.71
N ASN A 53 -10.15 -6.88 -2.91
CA ASN A 53 -10.84 -7.65 -3.95
C ASN A 53 -10.73 -9.16 -3.70
N ASP A 54 -9.56 -9.63 -3.27
CA ASP A 54 -9.32 -11.02 -2.88
C ASP A 54 -10.30 -11.50 -1.80
N ALA A 55 -10.66 -10.61 -0.87
CA ALA A 55 -11.61 -10.84 0.21
C ALA A 55 -13.08 -10.87 -0.22
N ALA A 56 -13.41 -10.61 -1.48
CA ALA A 56 -14.78 -10.79 -1.97
C ALA A 56 -15.28 -12.23 -1.73
N LEU A 57 -16.60 -12.37 -1.63
CA LEU A 57 -17.25 -13.68 -1.65
C LEU A 57 -17.07 -14.31 -3.02
N GLN A 58 -17.03 -15.63 -3.05
CA GLN A 58 -17.00 -16.38 -4.30
C GLN A 58 -18.31 -16.13 -5.06
N LEU A 59 -18.18 -15.69 -6.31
CA LEU A 59 -19.27 -15.55 -7.26
C LEU A 59 -19.03 -16.45 -8.48
N ASP A 60 -20.10 -16.76 -9.21
CA ASP A 60 -20.02 -17.51 -10.47
C ASP A 60 -19.55 -16.60 -11.62
N ASP A 61 -20.07 -15.37 -11.64
CA ASP A 61 -19.68 -14.29 -12.55
C ASP A 61 -19.12 -13.09 -11.77
N ASP A 62 -18.33 -12.23 -12.41
CA ASP A 62 -17.72 -11.03 -11.78
C ASP A 62 -16.89 -11.36 -10.51
N ASN A 63 -16.25 -12.53 -10.52
CA ASN A 63 -15.55 -13.05 -9.36
C ASN A 63 -14.17 -12.40 -9.16
N GLN A 64 -13.98 -11.81 -7.98
CA GLN A 64 -12.70 -11.25 -7.55
C GLN A 64 -12.01 -12.08 -6.46
N CYS A 65 -12.73 -13.04 -5.87
CA CYS A 65 -12.28 -13.86 -4.74
C CYS A 65 -10.98 -14.59 -5.06
N VAL A 66 -10.02 -14.48 -4.15
CA VAL A 66 -8.85 -15.36 -4.07
C VAL A 66 -8.89 -16.01 -2.68
N PRO A 67 -8.98 -17.34 -2.53
CA PRO A 67 -9.06 -17.98 -1.22
C PRO A 67 -7.94 -17.53 -0.27
N LEU A 68 -8.25 -17.37 1.02
CA LEU A 68 -7.37 -16.74 2.01
C LEU A 68 -5.94 -17.31 2.01
N GLU A 69 -5.80 -18.63 1.98
CA GLU A 69 -4.49 -19.29 1.93
C GLU A 69 -3.74 -18.99 0.63
N GLN A 70 -4.45 -18.97 -0.51
CA GLN A 70 -3.85 -18.58 -1.78
C GLN A 70 -3.47 -17.10 -1.81
N TYR A 71 -4.24 -16.23 -1.17
CA TYR A 71 -3.89 -14.82 -1.00
C TYR A 71 -2.58 -14.65 -0.22
N LYS A 72 -2.39 -15.39 0.90
CA LYS A 72 -1.12 -15.39 1.65
C LYS A 72 0.05 -15.80 0.78
N VAL A 73 -0.09 -16.91 0.04
CA VAL A 73 0.94 -17.39 -0.90
C VAL A 73 1.22 -16.34 -1.97
N ASN A 74 0.18 -15.74 -2.55
CA ASN A 74 0.35 -14.77 -3.62
C ASN A 74 1.03 -13.49 -3.13
N LEU A 75 0.59 -12.95 -1.99
CA LEU A 75 1.16 -11.76 -1.39
C LEU A 75 2.63 -11.98 -1.03
N ALA A 76 2.97 -13.15 -0.46
CA ALA A 76 4.35 -13.50 -0.16
C ALA A 76 5.23 -13.56 -1.42
N ARG A 77 4.71 -14.12 -2.52
CA ARG A 77 5.40 -14.14 -3.82
C ARG A 77 5.58 -12.75 -4.42
N LEU A 78 4.59 -11.87 -4.30
CA LEU A 78 4.67 -10.48 -4.75
C LEU A 78 5.74 -9.73 -3.96
N VAL A 79 5.64 -9.73 -2.63
CA VAL A 79 6.51 -8.95 -1.74
C VAL A 79 7.95 -9.49 -1.75
N GLY A 80 8.10 -10.81 -1.74
CA GLY A 80 9.39 -11.50 -1.72
C GLY A 80 10.02 -11.75 -3.10
N HIS A 81 9.48 -11.17 -4.17
CA HIS A 81 9.92 -11.49 -5.53
C HIS A 81 11.41 -11.17 -5.73
N PRO A 82 12.20 -12.04 -6.37
CA PRO A 82 13.64 -11.81 -6.61
C PRO A 82 13.93 -10.47 -7.30
N ARG A 83 13.10 -10.03 -8.25
CA ARG A 83 13.25 -8.72 -8.90
C ARG A 83 13.15 -7.55 -7.93
N ILE A 84 12.22 -7.57 -6.97
CA ILE A 84 12.13 -6.52 -5.94
C ILE A 84 13.36 -6.59 -5.03
N ALA A 85 13.74 -7.78 -4.60
CA ALA A 85 14.91 -7.99 -3.76
C ALA A 85 16.20 -7.49 -4.43
N ALA A 86 16.33 -7.66 -5.76
CA ALA A 86 17.47 -7.20 -6.54
C ALA A 86 17.62 -5.67 -6.55
N HIS A 87 16.52 -4.91 -6.41
CA HIS A 87 16.59 -3.44 -6.23
C HIS A 87 17.05 -3.02 -4.83
N GLY A 88 17.01 -3.94 -3.85
CA GLY A 88 17.26 -3.60 -2.43
C GLY A 88 16.18 -2.69 -1.84
N ALA A 89 14.96 -2.73 -2.38
CA ALA A 89 13.85 -1.86 -2.01
C ALA A 89 13.36 -2.10 -0.57
N LYS A 90 12.84 -1.06 0.07
CA LYS A 90 11.97 -1.20 1.24
C LYS A 90 10.54 -1.45 0.76
N VAL A 91 10.00 -2.62 1.07
CA VAL A 91 8.62 -2.99 0.75
C VAL A 91 7.72 -2.68 1.94
N ILE A 92 6.68 -1.88 1.69
CA ILE A 92 5.67 -1.49 2.64
C ILE A 92 4.40 -2.26 2.28
N VAL A 93 4.09 -3.30 3.05
CA VAL A 93 2.84 -4.05 2.91
C VAL A 93 1.76 -3.33 3.68
N VAL A 94 0.79 -2.78 2.97
CA VAL A 94 -0.35 -2.08 3.55
C VAL A 94 -1.52 -3.06 3.62
N THR A 95 -2.11 -3.23 4.80
CA THR A 95 -3.34 -4.04 4.93
C THR A 95 -4.46 -3.40 4.07
N PRO A 96 -5.37 -4.16 3.46
CA PRO A 96 -6.55 -3.58 2.83
C PRO A 96 -7.36 -2.70 3.82
N PRO A 97 -8.13 -1.71 3.34
CA PRO A 97 -8.98 -0.90 4.22
C PRO A 97 -10.01 -1.78 4.95
N PRO A 98 -10.57 -1.33 6.10
CA PRO A 98 -11.69 -2.04 6.70
C PRO A 98 -12.91 -1.96 5.77
N LEU A 99 -13.85 -2.88 5.93
CA LEU A 99 -15.09 -2.89 5.17
C LEU A 99 -16.22 -2.29 6.02
N ASP A 100 -16.90 -1.28 5.49
CA ASP A 100 -18.23 -0.88 5.98
C ASP A 100 -19.28 -1.71 5.22
N GLU A 101 -19.53 -2.91 5.75
CA GLU A 101 -20.40 -3.91 5.17
C GLU A 101 -21.86 -3.45 5.10
N ILE A 102 -22.33 -2.63 6.05
CA ILE A 102 -23.68 -2.05 5.99
C ILE A 102 -23.86 -1.29 4.66
N ARG A 103 -22.96 -0.36 4.36
CA ARG A 103 -23.05 0.41 3.10
C ARG A 103 -22.79 -0.46 1.88
N ARG A 104 -21.79 -1.33 1.97
CA ARG A 104 -21.39 -2.14 0.83
C ARG A 104 -22.49 -3.13 0.46
N ALA A 105 -23.18 -3.72 1.43
CA ALA A 105 -24.31 -4.61 1.21
C ALA A 105 -25.48 -3.91 0.50
N GLU A 106 -25.79 -2.65 0.83
CA GLU A 106 -26.80 -1.86 0.10
C GLU A 106 -26.44 -1.71 -1.38
N MET A 107 -25.17 -1.40 -1.67
CA MET A 107 -24.69 -1.21 -3.04
C MET A 107 -24.60 -2.54 -3.81
N ASP A 108 -24.08 -3.58 -3.16
CA ASP A 108 -23.98 -4.92 -3.74
C ASP A 108 -25.36 -5.51 -4.03
N ALA A 109 -26.35 -5.29 -3.15
CA ALA A 109 -27.72 -5.74 -3.39
C ALA A 109 -28.33 -5.12 -4.65
N ALA A 110 -28.00 -3.87 -4.97
CA ALA A 110 -28.48 -3.21 -6.18
C ALA A 110 -27.92 -3.84 -7.48
N GLN A 111 -26.72 -4.42 -7.41
CA GLN A 111 -26.02 -5.00 -8.57
C GLN A 111 -26.15 -6.53 -8.66
N HIS A 112 -26.12 -7.22 -7.52
CA HIS A 112 -26.00 -8.68 -7.42
C HIS A 112 -27.18 -9.32 -6.67
N GLY A 113 -28.14 -8.54 -6.14
CA GLY A 113 -29.26 -9.03 -5.34
C GLY A 113 -28.90 -9.51 -3.94
N ARG A 114 -27.63 -9.44 -3.54
CA ARG A 114 -27.11 -9.81 -2.22
C ARG A 114 -25.80 -9.08 -1.91
N ALA A 115 -25.38 -9.08 -0.65
CA ALA A 115 -24.03 -8.69 -0.27
C ALA A 115 -23.00 -9.64 -0.91
N VAL A 116 -21.91 -9.11 -1.44
CA VAL A 116 -20.82 -9.92 -2.02
C VAL A 116 -19.49 -9.76 -1.29
N ARG A 117 -19.51 -9.06 -0.14
CA ARG A 117 -18.38 -8.87 0.76
C ARG A 117 -18.87 -8.90 2.20
N GLU A 118 -18.00 -9.39 3.08
CA GLU A 118 -18.27 -9.50 4.51
C GLU A 118 -17.12 -8.85 5.29
N GLN A 119 -17.46 -8.17 6.38
CA GLN A 119 -16.51 -7.45 7.22
C GLN A 119 -15.54 -8.43 7.88
N ALA A 120 -16.08 -9.51 8.47
CA ALA A 120 -15.28 -10.52 9.15
C ALA A 120 -14.28 -11.19 8.19
N ARG A 121 -14.71 -11.46 6.96
CA ARG A 121 -13.84 -11.96 5.89
C ARG A 121 -12.76 -10.94 5.54
N SER A 122 -13.12 -9.68 5.30
CA SER A 122 -12.15 -8.61 4.99
C SER A 122 -11.12 -8.42 6.11
N ALA A 123 -11.53 -8.55 7.37
CA ALA A 123 -10.64 -8.52 8.52
C ALA A 123 -9.62 -9.68 8.52
N ALA A 124 -10.04 -10.89 8.11
CA ALA A 124 -9.13 -12.03 7.96
C ALA A 124 -8.03 -11.79 6.91
N TYR A 125 -8.34 -11.13 5.80
CA TYR A 125 -7.34 -10.76 4.78
C TYR A 125 -6.39 -9.66 5.26
N SER A 126 -6.89 -8.73 6.07
CA SER A 126 -6.04 -7.75 6.76
C SER A 126 -5.07 -8.43 7.70
N GLN A 127 -5.55 -9.43 8.47
CA GLN A 127 -4.72 -10.22 9.36
C GLN A 127 -3.66 -11.03 8.60
N ALA A 128 -4.05 -11.70 7.51
CA ALA A 128 -3.12 -12.39 6.62
C ALA A 128 -2.03 -11.47 6.05
N ALA A 129 -2.36 -10.22 5.71
CA ALA A 129 -1.36 -9.25 5.23
C ALA A 129 -0.32 -8.92 6.31
N ARG A 130 -0.75 -8.74 7.57
CA ARG A 130 0.15 -8.52 8.72
C ARG A 130 1.08 -9.71 8.91
N GLU A 131 0.55 -10.92 8.87
CA GLU A 131 1.33 -12.16 9.04
C GLU A 131 2.42 -12.29 7.98
N VAL A 132 2.06 -12.14 6.70
CA VAL A 132 3.01 -12.21 5.59
C VAL A 132 4.10 -11.14 5.72
N ALA A 133 3.71 -9.90 6.05
CA ALA A 133 4.66 -8.81 6.24
C ALA A 133 5.63 -9.09 7.41
N ALA A 134 5.13 -9.60 8.53
CA ALA A 134 5.94 -9.95 9.69
C ALA A 134 6.91 -11.10 9.39
N GLU A 135 6.44 -12.15 8.71
CA GLU A 135 7.28 -13.30 8.34
C GLU A 135 8.42 -12.89 7.40
N LEU A 136 8.10 -12.14 6.34
CA LEU A 136 9.11 -11.66 5.38
C LEU A 136 10.03 -10.61 6.00
N GLY A 137 9.51 -9.75 6.87
CA GLY A 137 10.30 -8.78 7.63
C GLY A 137 11.33 -9.45 8.53
N ALA A 138 10.91 -10.48 9.29
CA ALA A 138 11.80 -11.27 10.13
C ALA A 138 12.86 -12.02 9.30
N ALA A 139 12.47 -12.61 8.17
CA ALA A 139 13.40 -13.27 7.26
C ALA A 139 14.43 -12.29 6.66
N ALA A 140 14.01 -11.07 6.31
CA ALA A 140 14.91 -10.02 5.82
C ALA A 140 15.87 -9.53 6.91
N ALA A 141 15.41 -9.41 8.16
CA ALA A 141 16.22 -8.99 9.30
C ALA A 141 17.32 -10.01 9.64
N LYS A 142 17.00 -11.31 9.68
CA LYS A 142 17.99 -12.38 9.93
C LYS A 142 19.13 -12.39 8.90
N LYS A 143 18.82 -12.06 7.64
CA LYS A 143 19.80 -11.99 6.55
C LYS A 143 20.77 -10.79 6.63
N LYS A 144 20.60 -9.86 7.57
CA LYS A 144 21.49 -8.68 7.77
C LYS A 144 22.75 -8.99 8.56
N GLU A 145 22.80 -10.08 9.34
CA GLU A 145 23.96 -10.42 10.17
C GLU A 145 25.18 -10.89 9.33
N ASP A 146 24.95 -11.27 8.06
CA ASP A 146 25.96 -11.77 7.12
C ASP A 146 26.50 -10.69 6.14
N GLY A 147 27.02 -9.57 6.65
CA GLY A 147 28.04 -8.69 6.03
C GLY A 147 27.91 -8.18 4.57
N GLY A 148 26.79 -8.34 3.86
CA GLY A 148 26.61 -7.99 2.45
C GLY A 148 25.88 -6.66 2.15
N ALA A 149 25.84 -6.27 0.87
CA ALA A 149 25.22 -5.03 0.32
C ALA A 149 23.82 -4.69 0.88
N LYS A 150 23.38 -3.41 0.76
CA LYS A 150 22.07 -2.87 1.23
C LYS A 150 20.92 -3.82 0.85
N LYS A 151 20.57 -4.73 1.77
CA LYS A 151 19.45 -5.66 1.62
C LYS A 151 18.17 -4.89 1.90
N GLY A 152 17.17 -5.10 1.04
CA GLY A 152 15.82 -4.56 1.23
C GLY A 152 15.22 -4.95 2.59
N SER A 153 14.15 -4.27 2.96
CA SER A 153 13.40 -4.56 4.20
C SER A 153 11.92 -4.67 3.89
N VAL A 154 11.18 -5.37 4.74
CA VAL A 154 9.72 -5.48 4.63
C VAL A 154 9.12 -4.98 5.93
N VAL A 155 8.15 -4.07 5.83
CA VAL A 155 7.41 -3.52 6.96
C VAL A 155 5.91 -3.61 6.70
N CYS A 156 5.11 -3.61 7.76
CA CYS A 156 3.65 -3.57 7.68
C CYS A 156 3.12 -2.20 8.06
N VAL A 157 2.22 -1.65 7.25
CA VAL A 157 1.39 -0.49 7.59
C VAL A 157 -0.05 -0.97 7.76
N ASP A 158 -0.55 -0.90 8.99
CA ASP A 158 -1.88 -1.40 9.35
C ASP A 158 -2.97 -0.35 9.12
N LEU A 159 -3.30 -0.14 7.84
CA LEU A 159 -4.36 0.77 7.42
C LEU A 159 -5.74 0.36 7.97
N ALA A 160 -6.02 -0.94 8.06
CA ALA A 160 -7.28 -1.46 8.56
C ALA A 160 -7.53 -0.99 9.99
N LYS A 161 -6.51 -1.16 10.85
CA LYS A 161 -6.55 -0.68 12.23
C LYS A 161 -6.61 0.84 12.29
N ALA A 162 -5.76 1.54 11.55
CA ALA A 162 -5.70 3.00 11.62
C ALA A 162 -7.02 3.67 11.22
N LEU A 163 -7.69 3.19 10.16
CA LEU A 163 -9.00 3.72 9.78
C LEU A 163 -10.10 3.35 10.77
N MET A 164 -10.06 2.14 11.35
CA MET A 164 -11.04 1.76 12.37
C MET A 164 -10.86 2.57 13.66
N ASP A 165 -9.62 2.76 14.13
CA ASP A 165 -9.31 3.60 15.29
C ASP A 165 -9.76 5.05 15.05
N HIS A 166 -9.46 5.60 13.86
CA HIS A 166 -9.91 6.94 13.46
C HIS A 166 -11.43 7.04 13.44
N ALA A 167 -12.12 6.02 12.91
CA ALA A 167 -13.57 6.00 12.88
C ALA A 167 -14.17 5.95 14.28
N VAL A 168 -13.64 5.10 15.15
CA VAL A 168 -14.05 4.96 16.56
C VAL A 168 -13.87 6.27 17.30
N ALA A 169 -12.69 6.89 17.19
CA ALA A 169 -12.40 8.16 17.87
C ALA A 169 -13.35 9.30 17.45
N ASN A 170 -13.89 9.23 16.24
CA ASN A 170 -14.81 10.23 15.67
C ASN A 170 -16.28 9.77 15.64
N THR A 171 -16.64 8.69 16.35
CA THR A 171 -18.03 8.22 16.45
C THR A 171 -18.58 8.42 17.87
N PRO A 172 -19.35 9.50 18.12
CA PRO A 172 -19.97 9.72 19.42
C PRO A 172 -20.89 8.56 19.84
N GLY A 173 -20.76 8.18 21.11
CA GLY A 173 -21.58 7.15 21.74
C GLY A 173 -21.27 5.71 21.30
N TRP A 174 -20.16 5.47 20.60
CA TRP A 174 -19.65 4.11 20.39
C TRP A 174 -18.66 3.73 21.48
N ASP A 175 -18.68 2.47 21.91
CA ASP A 175 -17.69 1.86 22.80
C ASP A 175 -17.50 0.38 22.45
N ALA A 176 -16.49 -0.25 23.06
CA ALA A 176 -16.08 -1.63 22.72
C ALA A 176 -17.09 -2.72 23.12
N SER A 177 -18.18 -2.40 23.84
CA SER A 177 -19.29 -3.33 24.10
C SER A 177 -20.24 -3.47 22.90
N GLN A 178 -20.18 -2.52 21.96
CA GLN A 178 -20.99 -2.50 20.75
C GLN A 178 -20.30 -3.28 19.62
N PRO A 179 -21.05 -3.73 18.60
CA PRO A 179 -20.46 -4.31 17.40
C PRO A 179 -19.43 -3.37 16.74
N PRO A 180 -18.41 -3.90 16.05
CA PRO A 180 -17.48 -3.10 15.28
C PRO A 180 -18.23 -2.21 14.28
N LEU A 181 -17.74 -0.98 14.08
CA LEU A 181 -18.31 -0.07 13.09
C LEU A 181 -18.33 -0.73 11.70
N GLY A 182 -19.43 -0.51 10.98
CA GLY A 182 -19.65 -1.05 9.65
C GLY A 182 -20.12 -2.51 9.61
N SER A 183 -20.19 -3.21 10.75
CA SER A 183 -20.75 -4.57 10.82
C SER A 183 -22.30 -4.52 10.88
N PRO A 184 -23.03 -5.34 10.11
CA PRO A 184 -24.50 -5.34 10.05
C PRO A 184 -25.19 -6.02 11.24
N ALA A 185 -24.50 -6.18 12.38
CA ALA A 185 -24.95 -6.95 13.54
C ALA A 185 -26.42 -6.69 13.93
N ALA A 186 -27.17 -7.79 14.09
CA ALA A 186 -28.61 -7.74 14.37
C ALA A 186 -28.90 -6.89 15.63
N GLY A 187 -29.70 -5.83 15.45
CA GLY A 187 -30.17 -4.99 16.55
C GLY A 187 -29.19 -3.92 17.06
N GLY A 188 -28.06 -3.67 16.39
CA GLY A 188 -27.10 -2.65 16.85
C GLY A 188 -25.97 -2.25 15.90
N GLY A 189 -25.94 -2.76 14.67
CA GLY A 189 -24.95 -2.35 13.67
C GLY A 189 -25.08 -0.86 13.30
N ARG A 190 -23.95 -0.16 13.26
CA ARG A 190 -23.88 1.22 12.78
C ARG A 190 -22.59 1.46 12.02
N ARG A 191 -22.65 2.34 11.02
CA ARG A 191 -21.50 2.73 10.21
C ARG A 191 -20.55 3.65 10.98
N GLY A 192 -21.10 4.53 11.81
CA GLY A 192 -20.31 5.51 12.58
C GLY A 192 -19.57 6.47 11.66
N TYR A 193 -18.33 6.81 11.98
CA TYR A 193 -17.53 7.70 11.14
C TYR A 193 -16.92 6.99 9.91
N LEU A 194 -17.10 5.67 9.76
CA LEU A 194 -16.74 4.98 8.51
C LEU A 194 -17.50 5.54 7.31
N GLU A 195 -18.67 6.16 7.51
CA GLU A 195 -19.40 6.83 6.42
C GLU A 195 -18.60 7.93 5.74
N GLN A 196 -17.74 8.62 6.50
CA GLN A 196 -16.88 9.70 6.00
C GLN A 196 -15.57 9.15 5.44
N LEU A 197 -15.06 8.07 6.01
CA LEU A 197 -13.80 7.45 5.57
C LEU A 197 -14.00 6.58 4.32
N LEU A 198 -15.15 5.91 4.20
CA LEU A 198 -15.49 4.92 3.18
C LEU A 198 -16.90 5.23 2.60
N PRO A 199 -17.04 6.24 1.71
CA PRO A 199 -18.35 6.72 1.26
C PRO A 199 -19.24 5.65 0.59
N ASP A 200 -18.63 4.69 -0.08
CA ASP A 200 -19.28 3.56 -0.76
C ASP A 200 -19.08 2.21 -0.04
N GLY A 201 -18.62 2.27 1.22
CA GLY A 201 -18.34 1.12 2.06
C GLY A 201 -16.97 0.46 1.86
N LEU A 202 -16.18 0.88 0.86
CA LEU A 202 -14.90 0.24 0.51
C LEU A 202 -13.79 1.20 0.07
N HIS A 203 -14.08 2.11 -0.87
CA HIS A 203 -13.11 3.06 -1.39
C HIS A 203 -12.88 4.20 -0.40
N MET A 204 -11.62 4.60 -0.28
CA MET A 204 -11.20 5.63 0.67
C MET A 204 -11.57 7.03 0.19
N SER A 205 -12.09 7.84 1.11
CA SER A 205 -12.21 9.27 0.92
C SER A 205 -10.84 9.96 0.97
N GLY A 206 -10.79 11.25 0.61
CA GLY A 206 -9.57 12.05 0.76
C GLY A 206 -9.08 12.18 2.21
N GLU A 207 -9.96 11.97 3.20
CA GLU A 207 -9.56 11.88 4.61
C GLU A 207 -8.88 10.54 4.93
N ALA A 208 -9.46 9.42 4.49
CA ALA A 208 -8.84 8.11 4.67
C ALA A 208 -7.48 8.00 3.96
N TYR A 209 -7.33 8.59 2.77
CA TYR A 209 -6.03 8.70 2.09
C TYR A 209 -5.01 9.56 2.85
N ARG A 210 -5.45 10.58 3.61
CA ARG A 210 -4.56 11.36 4.50
C ARG A 210 -4.04 10.52 5.66
N VAL A 211 -4.91 9.70 6.26
CA VAL A 211 -4.51 8.73 7.30
C VAL A 211 -3.48 7.75 6.75
N LEU A 212 -3.75 7.14 5.58
CA LEU A 212 -2.80 6.23 4.92
C LEU A 212 -1.45 6.92 4.67
N TRP A 213 -1.47 8.15 4.12
CA TRP A 213 -0.24 8.87 3.83
C TRP A 213 0.59 9.13 5.08
N GLY A 214 -0.02 9.54 6.20
CA GLY A 214 0.71 9.77 7.46
C GLY A 214 1.44 8.51 7.97
N LEU A 215 0.87 7.32 7.74
CA LEU A 215 1.53 6.05 8.09
C LEU A 215 2.69 5.73 7.13
N ILE A 216 2.50 5.93 5.83
CA ILE A 216 3.54 5.68 4.81
C ILE A 216 4.70 6.65 4.95
N GLU A 217 4.42 7.92 5.22
CA GLU A 217 5.42 8.99 5.35
C GLU A 217 6.45 8.67 6.44
N ALA A 218 6.03 8.05 7.54
CA ALA A 218 6.94 7.61 8.60
C ALA A 218 7.98 6.56 8.15
N GLU A 219 7.70 5.86 7.05
CA GLU A 219 8.52 4.80 6.49
C GLU A 219 9.47 5.27 5.37
N ILE A 220 9.28 6.49 4.86
CA ILE A 220 10.06 7.06 3.76
C ILE A 220 11.07 8.07 4.31
N GLU A 221 12.27 8.08 3.74
CA GLU A 221 13.35 9.01 4.08
C GLU A 221 13.60 9.99 2.93
N PRO A 222 14.13 11.20 3.17
CA PRO A 222 14.26 11.83 4.48
C PRO A 222 12.89 12.28 5.02
N ARG A 223 12.70 12.20 6.34
CA ARG A 223 11.41 12.51 7.02
C ARG A 223 11.01 13.99 7.03
N PHE A 224 11.91 14.93 6.71
CA PHE A 224 11.65 16.39 6.70
C PHE A 224 11.96 17.06 5.34
N PRO A 225 11.29 16.63 4.27
CA PRO A 225 11.68 17.02 2.90
C PRO A 225 11.41 18.50 2.55
N ASN A 226 10.69 19.24 3.39
CA ASN A 226 10.38 20.66 3.17
C ASN A 226 11.26 21.62 3.96
N GLU A 227 12.06 21.10 4.90
CA GLU A 227 12.88 21.92 5.80
C GLU A 227 14.30 22.13 5.27
N ASN A 228 14.73 21.29 4.32
CA ASN A 228 16.06 21.35 3.72
C ASN A 228 16.09 20.72 2.31
N THR A 229 17.26 20.71 1.69
CA THR A 229 17.53 20.08 0.38
C THR A 229 18.08 18.65 0.51
N GLU A 230 18.01 18.04 1.70
CA GLU A 230 18.51 16.68 1.93
C GLU A 230 17.81 15.69 1.00
N GLY A 231 18.56 14.73 0.46
CA GLY A 231 18.04 13.72 -0.46
C GLY A 231 17.75 14.20 -1.88
N TYR A 232 17.98 15.49 -2.22
CA TYR A 232 17.88 15.94 -3.60
C TYR A 232 18.87 15.20 -4.50
N VAL A 233 18.37 14.66 -5.62
CA VAL A 233 19.21 13.97 -6.62
C VAL A 233 20.17 14.93 -7.32
N TRP A 234 19.77 16.20 -7.48
CA TRP A 234 20.58 17.28 -8.07
C TRP A 234 20.57 18.51 -7.17
N PRO A 235 21.67 19.28 -7.11
CA PRO A 235 21.81 20.42 -6.20
C PRO A 235 20.83 21.56 -6.53
N GLY A 236 20.68 22.51 -5.60
CA GLY A 236 19.94 23.75 -5.83
C GLY A 236 20.51 24.54 -7.02
N TRP A 237 19.68 25.38 -7.65
CA TRP A 237 20.06 26.07 -8.90
C TRP A 237 21.32 26.93 -8.79
N ARG A 238 21.67 27.42 -7.58
CA ARG A 238 22.88 28.22 -7.33
C ARG A 238 24.16 27.41 -7.35
N GLU A 239 24.06 26.10 -7.11
CA GLU A 239 25.18 25.15 -7.04
C GLU A 239 25.20 24.19 -8.25
N ALA A 240 24.13 24.19 -9.04
CA ALA A 240 24.04 23.35 -10.23
C ALA A 240 25.10 23.77 -11.28
N PRO A 241 25.80 22.81 -11.88
CA PRO A 241 26.82 23.12 -12.88
C PRO A 241 26.17 23.68 -14.15
N TRP A 242 26.80 24.69 -14.73
CA TRP A 242 26.47 25.18 -16.06
C TRP A 242 27.03 24.23 -17.12
N LEU A 243 26.32 24.11 -18.24
CA LEU A 243 26.92 23.61 -19.47
C LEU A 243 27.65 24.80 -20.12
N GLU A 244 28.98 24.75 -20.15
CA GLU A 244 29.78 25.85 -20.67
C GLU A 244 29.66 25.96 -22.20
N PRO A 245 29.74 27.18 -22.78
CA PRO A 245 29.69 27.36 -24.23
C PRO A 245 30.70 26.47 -24.96
N GLY A 246 30.22 25.67 -25.93
CA GLY A 246 31.04 24.75 -26.72
C GLY A 246 31.11 23.31 -26.18
N GLN A 247 30.59 23.03 -24.98
CA GLN A 247 30.46 21.65 -24.48
C GLN A 247 29.26 20.94 -25.12
N THR A 248 29.40 19.64 -25.40
CA THR A 248 28.29 18.81 -25.89
C THR A 248 27.63 18.04 -24.73
N VAL A 249 26.32 17.79 -24.84
CA VAL A 249 25.55 17.02 -23.85
C VAL A 249 26.07 15.58 -23.69
N SER A 250 26.82 15.08 -24.68
CA SER A 250 27.41 13.74 -24.76
C SER A 250 28.70 13.54 -23.95
N GLU A 251 29.37 14.59 -23.49
CA GLU A 251 30.70 14.50 -22.83
C GLU A 251 30.65 14.26 -21.31
N LYS A 252 29.54 13.69 -20.79
CA LYS A 252 29.34 13.54 -19.35
C LYS A 252 30.40 12.63 -18.69
N ARG A 253 31.45 13.24 -18.14
CA ARG A 253 32.12 12.70 -16.95
C ARG A 253 31.04 12.55 -15.87
N SER A 254 31.03 11.38 -15.24
CA SER A 254 30.13 11.00 -14.15
C SER A 254 30.07 12.10 -13.08
N LEU A 255 29.05 12.96 -13.14
CA LEU A 255 28.61 13.78 -12.03
C LEU A 255 27.64 12.91 -11.23
N LYS A 256 28.19 12.13 -10.29
CA LYS A 256 27.48 11.50 -9.18
C LYS A 256 28.17 11.90 -7.91
#